data_AF-A0A7X2S631-F1
#
_entry.id   AF-A0A7X2S631-F1
#
_cell.length_a   1.000
_cell.length_b   1.000
_cell.length_c   1.000
_cell.angle_alpha   90.00
_cell.angle_beta   90.00
_cell.angle_gamma   90.00
#
_symmetry.space_group_name_H-M   'P 1'
#
loop_
_entity.id
_entity.type
_entity.pdbx_description
1 polymer ?
#
loop_
_entity_poly.entity_id
_entity_poly.type
_entity_poly.pdbx_seq_one_letter_code
_entity_poly.pdbx_strand_id
1 'polypeptide(L)'
;MKDFLQFDKMITPAIITIIFYICSGISILTGLIMIINSGQSYTPGLQILMGFITLIFGPFAIRIYCELLMVMFKMNESLGKMASDRNEDKESLQ
;
A
#
# COMPACT_ATOMS: atom_id res chain seq x y z
N MET A 1 -14.82 -5.20 -27.37
CA MET A 1 -13.44 -4.86 -26.93
C MET A 1 -13.38 -3.48 -26.24
N LYS A 2 -14.38 -3.13 -25.44
CA LYS A 2 -14.43 -1.85 -24.71
C LYS A 2 -14.70 -2.06 -23.21
N ASP A 3 -14.48 -3.30 -22.76
CA ASP A 3 -14.46 -3.72 -21.36
C ASP A 3 -13.09 -3.54 -20.71
N PHE A 4 -12.12 -3.00 -21.46
CA PHE A 4 -10.74 -2.78 -21.00
C PHE A 4 -10.60 -1.61 -20.01
N LEU A 5 -11.69 -0.89 -19.74
CA LEU A 5 -11.79 0.11 -18.69
C LEU A 5 -12.99 -0.21 -17.78
N GLN A 6 -13.12 -1.48 -17.39
CA GLN A 6 -13.95 -1.87 -16.26
C GLN A 6 -13.43 -1.18 -14.99
N PHE A 7 -13.92 0.04 -14.78
CA PHE A 7 -14.05 0.72 -13.49
C PHE A 7 -14.87 -0.11 -12.47
N ASP A 8 -15.41 -1.26 -12.89
CA ASP A 8 -16.12 -2.24 -12.08
C ASP A 8 -15.23 -3.02 -11.12
N LYS A 9 -13.93 -3.15 -11.42
CA LYS A 9 -12.96 -3.76 -10.51
C LYS A 9 -12.02 -2.66 -10.08
N MET A 10 -12.09 -2.27 -8.81
CA MET A 10 -11.32 -1.16 -8.27
C MET A 10 -9.86 -1.23 -8.76
N ILE A 11 -9.50 -0.33 -9.68
CA ILE A 11 -8.12 -0.20 -10.19
C ILE A 11 -7.19 0.29 -9.07
N THR A 12 -7.75 1.08 -8.14
CA THR A 12 -7.04 1.68 -7.01
C THR A 12 -6.29 0.68 -6.12
N PRO A 13 -6.89 -0.40 -5.58
CA PRO A 13 -6.17 -1.40 -4.81
C PRO A 13 -5.06 -2.10 -5.60
N ALA A 14 -5.24 -2.33 -6.90
CA ALA A 14 -4.22 -2.95 -7.75
C ALA A 14 -3.01 -2.02 -7.98
N ILE A 15 -3.24 -0.72 -8.19
CA ILE A 15 -2.18 0.28 -8.29
C ILE A 15 -1.39 0.38 -6.98
N ILE A 16 -2.09 0.41 -5.85
CA ILE A 16 -1.46 0.50 -4.52
C ILE A 16 -0.55 -0.70 -4.26
N THR A 17 -0.93 -1.91 -4.67
CA THR A 17 -0.08 -3.11 -4.51
C THR A 17 1.20 -3.04 -5.33
N ILE A 18 1.15 -2.48 -6.55
CA ILE A 18 2.34 -2.29 -7.41
C ILE A 18 3.28 -1.26 -6.79
N ILE A 19 2.76 -0.11 -6.35
CA ILE A 19 3.56 0.94 -5.69
C ILE A 19 4.20 0.40 -4.41
N PHE A 20 3.46 -0.38 -3.62
CA PHE A 20 3.97 -1.01 -2.39
C PHE A 20 5.20 -1.88 -2.66
N TYR A 21 5.16 -2.72 -3.70
CA TYR A 21 6.29 -3.60 -4.02
C TYR A 21 7.54 -2.81 -4.41
N ILE A 22 7.36 -1.72 -5.17
CA ILE A 22 8.45 -0.81 -5.56
C ILE A 22 9.01 -0.08 -4.33
N CYS A 23 8.15 0.53 -3.51
CA CYS A 23 8.56 1.23 -2.29
C CYS A 23 9.26 0.29 -1.28
N SER A 24 8.76 -0.94 -1.12
CA SER A 24 9.38 -1.96 -0.27
C SER A 24 10.77 -2.33 -0.79
N GLY A 25 10.92 -2.51 -2.11
CA GLY A 25 12.22 -2.76 -2.73
C GLY A 25 13.20 -1.59 -2.51
N ILE A 26 12.75 -0.35 -2.70
CA ILE A 26 13.55 0.85 -2.45
C ILE A 26 13.94 0.95 -0.97
N SER A 27 13.03 0.68 -0.04
CA SER A 27 13.31 0.75 1.40
C SER A 27 14.38 -0.24 1.85
N ILE A 28 14.40 -1.44 1.27
CA ILE A 28 15.44 -2.45 1.52
C ILE A 28 16.76 -1.98 0.91
N LEU A 29 16.72 -1.45 -0.31
CA LEU A 29 17.91 -0.97 -1.02
C LEU A 29 18.55 0.22 -0.30
N THR A 30 17.76 1.20 0.15
CA THR A 30 18.24 2.35 0.91
C THR A 30 18.82 1.95 2.26
N GLY A 31 18.19 1.01 2.97
CA GLY A 31 18.73 0.45 4.22
C GLY A 31 20.09 -0.21 4.01
N LEU A 32 20.25 -0.99 2.93
CA LEU A 32 21.51 -1.64 2.60
C LEU A 32 22.61 -0.64 2.22
N ILE A 33 22.26 0.39 1.42
CA ILE A 33 23.15 1.49 1.05
C ILE A 33 23.60 2.26 2.31
N MET A 34 22.71 2.47 3.28
CA MET A 34 23.02 3.14 4.54
C MET A 34 24.06 2.36 5.36
N ILE A 35 23.95 1.03 5.40
CA ILE A 35 24.90 0.17 6.10
C ILE A 35 26.27 0.20 5.39
N ILE A 36 26.31 0.13 4.05
CA ILE A 36 27.57 0.16 3.29
C ILE A 36 28.28 1.52 3.45
N ASN A 37 27.54 2.63 3.41
CA ASN A 37 28.12 3.97 3.57
C ASN A 37 28.50 4.33 5.01
N SER A 38 28.06 3.53 6.00
CA SER A 38 28.34 3.79 7.41
C SER A 38 29.83 3.79 7.75
N GLY A 39 30.66 3.09 6.96
CA GLY A 39 32.11 3.05 7.14
C GLY A 39 32.83 4.38 6.84
N GLN A 40 32.17 5.34 6.17
CA GLN A 40 32.72 6.66 5.86
C GLN A 40 32.26 7.75 6.84
N SER A 41 31.40 7.42 7.80
CA SER A 41 30.81 8.40 8.72
C SER A 41 31.56 8.49 10.04
N TYR A 42 31.54 9.68 10.63
CA TYR A 42 32.18 10.00 11.92
C TYR A 42 31.64 9.18 13.12
N THR A 43 30.50 8.50 12.97
CA THR A 43 29.92 7.64 14.01
C THR A 43 29.34 6.36 13.39
N PRO A 44 30.18 5.37 13.03
CA PRO A 44 29.75 4.18 12.31
C PRO A 44 28.75 3.33 13.12
N GLY A 45 28.97 3.18 14.43
CA GLY A 45 28.13 2.31 15.29
C GLY A 45 26.65 2.73 15.35
N LEU A 46 26.37 4.04 15.43
CA LEU A 46 25.00 4.57 15.51
C LEU A 46 24.28 4.45 14.16
N GLN A 47 24.98 4.67 13.05
CA GLN A 47 24.41 4.54 11.71
C GLN A 47 24.09 3.10 11.34
N ILE A 48 24.93 2.14 11.74
CA ILE A 48 24.66 0.71 11.50
C ILE A 48 23.40 0.28 12.26
N LEU A 49 23.26 0.70 13.52
CA LEU A 49 22.07 0.43 14.33
C LEU A 49 20.81 1.06 13.70
N MET A 50 20.89 2.31 13.24
CA MET A 50 19.80 2.98 12.54
C MET A 50 19.48 2.36 11.17
N GLY A 51 20.48 1.87 10.45
CA GLY A 51 20.31 1.15 9.20
C GLY A 51 19.53 -0.15 9.40
N PHE A 52 19.86 -0.92 10.44
CA PHE A 52 19.11 -2.13 10.82
C PHE A 52 17.67 -1.81 11.24
N ILE A 53 17.47 -0.76 12.05
CA ILE A 53 16.13 -0.29 12.41
C ILE A 53 15.35 0.03 11.14
N THR A 54 15.92 0.80 10.22
CA THR A 54 15.23 1.27 9.01
C THR A 54 14.94 0.11 8.05
N LEU A 55 15.82 -0.89 7.98
CA LEU A 55 15.66 -2.05 7.11
C LEU A 55 14.52 -2.98 7.57
N ILE A 56 14.27 -3.09 8.88
CA ILE A 56 13.12 -3.83 9.43
C ILE A 56 11.87 -2.95 9.47
N PHE A 57 11.96 -1.75 10.06
CA PHE A 57 10.79 -0.90 10.35
C PHE A 57 10.24 -0.23 9.09
N GLY A 58 11.08 0.07 8.09
CA GLY A 58 10.66 0.69 6.83
C GLY A 58 9.61 -0.13 6.07
N PRO A 59 9.91 -1.37 5.63
CA PRO A 59 8.93 -2.22 4.97
C PRO A 59 7.76 -2.62 5.89
N PHE A 60 7.99 -2.72 7.21
CA PHE A 60 6.94 -3.05 8.18
C PHE A 60 5.87 -1.94 8.28
N ALA A 61 6.31 -0.68 8.42
CA ALA A 61 5.40 0.46 8.41
C ALA A 61 4.64 0.55 7.08
N ILE A 62 5.34 0.41 5.96
CA ILE A 62 4.73 0.45 4.62
C ILE A 62 3.67 -0.65 4.45
N ARG A 63 3.84 -1.85 5.03
CA ARG A 63 2.82 -2.91 5.04
C ARG A 63 1.55 -2.49 5.76
N ILE A 64 1.68 -1.97 6.98
CA ILE A 64 0.54 -1.55 7.82
C ILE A 64 -0.26 -0.44 7.13
N TYR A 65 0.42 0.56 6.58
CA TYR A 65 -0.25 1.64 5.85
C TYR A 65 -0.95 1.14 4.58
N CYS A 66 -0.31 0.23 3.84
CA CYS A 66 -0.87 -0.33 2.60
C CYS A 66 -2.13 -1.17 2.87
N GLU A 67 -2.15 -1.99 3.92
CA GLU A 67 -3.33 -2.76 4.34
C GLU A 67 -4.49 -1.84 4.74
N LEU A 68 -4.22 -0.80 5.55
CA LEU A 68 -5.24 0.18 5.94
C LEU A 68 -5.85 0.90 4.72
N LEU A 69 -5.03 1.32 3.75
CA LEU A 69 -5.50 1.96 2.53
C LEU A 69 -6.36 1.01 1.68
N MET A 70 -5.92 -0.23 1.46
CA MET A 70 -6.69 -1.23 0.71
C MET A 70 -8.02 -1.54 1.40
N VAL A 71 -8.03 -1.68 2.73
CA VAL A 71 -9.24 -1.95 3.51
C VAL A 71 -10.23 -0.79 3.40
N MET A 72 -9.79 0.47 3.51
CA MET A 72 -10.65 1.65 3.34
C MET A 72 -11.30 1.70 1.95
N PHE A 73 -10.53 1.43 0.90
CA PHE A 73 -11.06 1.38 -0.46
C PHE A 73 -12.10 0.26 -0.62
N LYS A 74 -11.82 -0.93 -0.10
CA LYS A 74 -12.75 -2.07 -0.15
C LYS A 74 -14.05 -1.81 0.64
N MET A 75 -13.96 -1.07 1.74
CA MET A 75 -15.13 -0.64 2.53
C MET A 75 -15.98 0.37 1.75
N ASN A 76 -15.36 1.29 1.02
CA ASN A 76 -16.07 2.25 0.17
C ASN A 76 -16.85 1.56 -0.97
N GLU A 77 -16.27 0.51 -1.57
CA GLU A 77 -16.94 -0.27 -2.63
C GLU A 77 -18.18 -1.01 -2.11
N SER A 78 -18.08 -1.60 -0.91
CA SER A 78 -19.18 -2.36 -0.29
C SER A 78 -20.35 -1.46 0.11
N LEU A 79 -20.08 -0.23 0.57
CA LEU A 79 -21.11 0.77 0.83
C LEU A 79 -21.85 1.19 -0.46
N GLY A 80 -21.13 1.36 -1.57
CA GLY A 80 -21.74 1.68 -2.87
C GLY A 80 -22.70 0.60 -3.36
N LYS A 81 -22.34 -0.68 -3.17
CA LYS A 81 -23.21 -1.82 -3.52
C LYS A 81 -24.50 -1.86 -2.69
N MET A 82 -24.42 -1.64 -1.38
CA MET A 82 -25.60 -1.63 -0.51
C MET A 82 -26.59 -0.49 -0.83
N ALA A 83 -26.10 0.65 -1.31
CA ALA A 83 -26.96 1.76 -1.74
C ALA A 83 -27.72 1.43 -3.04
N SER A 84 -27.13 0.61 -3.93
CA SER A 84 -27.76 0.20 -5.19
C SER A 84 -28.87 -0.84 -4.97
N ASP A 85 -28.62 -1.89 -4.17
CA ASP A 85 -29.60 -2.94 -3.83
C ASP A 85 -30.90 -2.34 -3.26
N ARG A 86 -30.77 -1.35 -2.36
CA ARG A 86 -31.92 -0.69 -1.75
C ARG A 86 -32.84 0.02 -2.75
N ASN A 87 -32.33 0.43 -3.92
CA ASN A 87 -33.15 1.12 -4.93
C ASN A 87 -33.95 0.12 -5.79
N GLU A 88 -33.40 -1.06 -6.09
CA GLU A 88 -34.12 -2.12 -6.82
C GLU A 88 -35.28 -2.71 -5.99
N ASP A 89 -35.10 -2.80 -4.67
CA ASP A 89 -36.17 -3.17 -3.74
C ASP A 89 -37.33 -2.16 -3.72
N LYS A 90 -37.06 -0.89 -4.03
CA LYS A 90 -38.10 0.16 -4.08
C LYS A 90 -38.86 0.14 -5.40
N GLU A 91 -38.19 -0.21 -6.48
CA GLU A 91 -38.77 -0.26 -7.83
C GLU A 91 -39.63 -1.52 -8.01
N SER A 92 -39.28 -2.64 -7.38
CA SER A 92 -40.08 -3.87 -7.37
C SER A 92 -41.34 -3.82 -6.49
N LEU A 93 -41.48 -2.78 -5.66
CA LEU A 93 -42.64 -2.51 -4.81
C LEU A 93 -43.57 -1.41 -5.37
N GLN A 94 -43.25 -0.84 -6.54
CA GLN A 94 -44.09 0.12 -7.28
C GLN A 94 -44.70 -0.53 -8.52
#